data_AF-X0XET5-F1
#
_entry.id   AF-X0XET5-F1
#
_cell.length_a   1.000
_cell.length_b   1.000
_cell.length_c   1.000
_cell.angle_alpha   90.00
_cell.angle_beta   90.00
_cell.angle_gamma   90.00
#
_symmetry.space_group_name_H-M   'P 1'
#
loop_
_entity.id
_entity.type
_entity.pdbx_description
1 polymer ?
#
loop_
_entity_poly.entity_id
_entity_poly.type
_entity_poly.pdbx_seq_one_letter_code
_entity_poly.pdbx_strand_id
1 'polypeptide(L)' 'RFDSDKTIIHICEECGMLAVNDSFRGRQYCSRCGENVEITPVELSYAFKLLLDELKGLCLHPKLVLKTKY' A
#
# COMPACT_ATOMS: atom_id res chain seq x y z
N ARG A 1 21.99 -11.75 -3.40
CA ARG A 1 21.09 -12.85 -3.84
C ARG A 1 19.70 -12.81 -3.17
N PHE A 2 19.50 -12.11 -2.04
CA PHE A 2 18.21 -12.00 -1.33
C PHE A 2 17.40 -10.72 -1.65
N ASP A 3 17.77 -9.97 -2.69
CA ASP A 3 17.17 -8.67 -3.03
C ASP A 3 16.34 -8.76 -4.33
N SER A 4 15.63 -9.86 -4.54
CA SER A 4 14.86 -10.07 -5.78
C SER A 4 13.46 -9.47 -5.72
N ASP A 5 12.86 -9.39 -4.54
CA ASP A 5 11.44 -9.05 -4.37
C ASP A 5 11.21 -7.70 -3.69
N LYS A 6 12.16 -6.78 -3.75
CA LYS A 6 12.03 -5.47 -3.11
C LYS A 6 11.13 -4.56 -3.95
N THR A 7 10.00 -4.16 -3.38
CA THR A 7 9.05 -3.25 -4.05
C THR A 7 8.59 -2.14 -3.11
N ILE A 8 8.46 -0.93 -3.66
CA ILE A 8 7.95 0.23 -2.94
C ILE A 8 6.46 0.31 -3.23
N ILE A 9 5.65 0.34 -2.19
CA ILE A 9 4.20 0.42 -2.33
C ILE A 9 3.66 1.51 -1.42
N HIS A 10 2.66 2.21 -1.92
CA HIS A 10 2.00 3.31 -1.23
C HIS A 10 0.86 2.76 -0.37
N ILE A 11 0.88 3.08 0.92
CA ILE A 11 -0.14 2.66 1.88
C ILE A 11 -0.80 3.91 2.45
N CYS A 12 -2.12 3.89 2.51
CA CYS A 12 -2.91 4.93 3.16
C CYS A 12 -2.95 4.69 4.67
N GLU A 13 -2.61 5.70 5.47
CA GLU A 13 -2.56 5.56 6.94
C GLU A 13 -3.94 5.39 7.59
N GLU A 14 -4.98 5.99 7.00
CA GLU A 14 -6.33 5.95 7.56
C GLU A 14 -7.03 4.61 7.31
N CYS A 15 -7.02 4.14 6.05
CA CYS A 15 -7.71 2.90 5.68
C CYS A 15 -6.82 1.65 5.74
N GLY A 16 -5.50 1.79 5.82
CA GLY A 16 -4.55 0.68 5.83
C GLY A 16 -4.52 -0.14 4.54
N MET A 17 -5.07 0.40 3.44
CA MET A 17 -5.05 -0.23 2.13
C MET A 17 -3.99 0.41 1.22
N LEU A 18 -3.66 -0.35 0.19
CA LEU A 18 -2.84 0.05 -0.94
C LEU A 18 -3.46 1.28 -1.64
N ALA A 19 -2.68 2.36 -1.73
CA ALA A 19 -3.03 3.60 -2.42
C ALA A 19 -2.47 3.61 -3.85
N VAL A 20 -3.09 4.40 -4.72
CA VAL A 20 -2.63 4.58 -6.11
C VAL A 20 -1.72 5.80 -6.16
N ASN A 21 -0.53 5.60 -6.72
CA ASN A 21 0.37 6.68 -7.05
C ASN A 21 0.29 6.96 -8.55
N ASP A 22 -0.32 8.08 -8.92
CA ASP A 22 -0.36 8.58 -10.29
C ASP A 22 0.87 9.46 -10.53
N SER A 23 1.95 8.82 -11.02
CA SER A 23 3.20 9.50 -11.36
C SER A 23 3.06 10.48 -12.52
N PHE A 24 2.03 10.35 -13.36
CA PHE A 24 1.81 11.27 -14.49
C PHE A 24 1.21 12.60 -14.02
N ARG A 25 0.26 12.54 -13.09
CA ARG A 25 -0.36 13.73 -12.50
C ARG A 25 0.34 14.24 -11.26
N GLY A 26 1.31 13.47 -10.72
CA GLY A 26 2.00 13.78 -9.48
C GLY A 26 1.08 13.73 -8.26
N ARG A 27 0.05 12.89 -8.29
CA ARG A 27 -0.96 12.79 -7.22
C ARG A 27 -1.00 11.38 -6.66
N GLN A 28 -1.12 11.29 -5.35
CA GLN A 28 -1.39 10.03 -4.66
C GLN A 28 -2.80 10.10 -4.10
N TYR A 29 -3.59 9.06 -4.35
CA TYR A 29 -4.95 9.02 -3.88
C TYR A 29 -5.33 7.61 -3.43
N CYS A 30 -6.19 7.55 -2.42
CA CYS A 30 -6.83 6.32 -2.00
C CYS A 30 -8.22 6.22 -2.63
N SER A 31 -8.57 5.08 -3.20
CA SER A 31 -9.90 4.87 -3.79
C SER A 31 -11.06 5.00 -2.79
N ARG A 32 -10.79 4.87 -1.49
CA ARG A 32 -11.81 4.94 -0.43
C ARG A 32 -11.85 6.31 0.25
N CYS A 33 -10.69 6.86 0.61
CA CYS A 33 -10.60 8.09 1.41
C CYS A 33 -10.34 9.35 0.56
N GLY A 34 -10.06 9.20 -0.73
CA GLY A 34 -9.79 10.31 -1.64
C GLY A 34 -8.35 10.79 -1.60
N GLU A 35 -8.16 12.07 -1.93
CA GLU A 35 -6.84 12.74 -2.03
C GLU A 35 -6.37 13.34 -0.68
N ASN A 36 -7.23 13.44 0.33
CA ASN A 36 -6.94 14.19 1.56
C ASN A 36 -6.37 13.33 2.72
N VAL A 37 -5.64 12.27 2.40
CA VAL A 37 -5.07 11.35 3.40
C VAL A 37 -3.58 11.19 3.21
N GLU A 38 -2.86 11.05 4.31
CA GLU A 38 -1.43 10.78 4.30
C GLU A 38 -1.17 9.39 3.70
N ILE A 39 -0.35 9.37 2.66
CA ILE A 39 0.06 8.18 1.94
C ILE A 39 1.55 8.04 2.12
N THR A 40 1.96 6.92 2.72
CA THR A 40 3.36 6.64 3.01
C THR A 40 3.89 5.55 2.10
N PRO A 41 5.06 5.76 1.46
CA PRO A 41 5.74 4.73 0.71
C PRO A 41 6.41 3.76 1.69
N VAL A 42 6.04 2.48 1.61
CA VAL A 42 6.61 1.40 2.42
C VAL A 42 7.29 0.40 1.51
N GLU A 43 8.50 0.01 1.89
CA GLU A 43 9.26 -1.01 1.20
C GLU A 43 8.86 -2.40 1.72
N LEU A 44 8.40 -3.27 0.82
CA LEU A 44 7.93 -4.61 1.15
C LEU A 44 8.16 -5.61 0.01
N SER A 45 7.99 -6.90 0.31
CA SER A 45 8.17 -7.97 -0.68
C SER A 45 7.04 -8.00 -1.71
N TYR A 46 7.35 -8.15 -3.00
CA TYR A 46 6.32 -8.29 -4.03
C TYR A 46 5.39 -9.49 -3.77
N ALA A 47 5.92 -10.60 -3.24
CA ALA A 47 5.11 -11.75 -2.85
C ALA A 47 4.07 -11.40 -1.76
N PHE A 48 4.42 -10.51 -0.82
CA PHE A 48 3.48 -10.05 0.20
C PHE A 48 2.38 -9.16 -0.39
N LYS A 49 2.69 -8.35 -1.41
CA LYS A 49 1.67 -7.60 -2.16
C LYS A 49 0.65 -8.55 -2.80
N LEU A 50 1.12 -9.61 -3.47
CA LEU A 50 0.25 -10.60 -4.10
C LEU A 50 -0.68 -11.27 -3.08
N LEU A 51 -0.14 -11.65 -1.92
CA LEU A 51 -0.93 -12.20 -0.83
C LEU A 51 -2.06 -11.25 -0.39
N LEU A 52 -1.76 -9.95 -0.26
CA LEU A 52 -2.79 -8.96 0.10
C LEU A 52 -3.87 -8.82 -0.98
N ASP A 53 -3.50 -8.91 -2.25
CA ASP A 53 -4.44 -8.85 -3.37
C ASP A 53 -5.30 -10.13 -3.47
N GLU A 54 -4.75 -11.30 -3.16
CA GLU A 54 -5.51 -12.57 -3.05
C GLU A 54 -6.49 -12.54 -1.87
N LEU A 55 -6.08 -12.04 -0.71
CA LEU A 55 -6.96 -11.86 0.45
C LEU A 55 -8.12 -10.92 0.12
N LYS A 56 -7.86 -9.83 -0.62
CA LYS A 56 -8.93 -8.95 -1.12
C LYS A 56 -9.87 -9.67 -2.10
N GLY A 57 -9.34 -10.55 -2.95
CA GLY A 57 -10.13 -11.39 -3.85
C GLY A 57 -11.06 -12.36 -3.10
N LEU A 58 -10.68 -12.78 -1.89
CA LEU A 58 -11.50 -13.57 -0.97
C LEU A 58 -12.50 -12.73 -0.15
N CYS A 59 -12.71 -11.46 -0.51
CA CYS A 59 -13.53 -10.50 0.23
C CYS A 59 -13.04 -10.23 1.67
N LEU A 60 -11.77 -10.52 1.97
CA LEU A 60 -11.15 -10.12 3.24
C LEU A 60 -10.59 -8.71 3.09
N HIS A 61 -10.74 -7.89 4.13
CA HIS A 61 -10.23 -6.53 4.16
C HIS A 61 -8.97 -6.46 5.04
N PRO A 62 -7.76 -6.69 4.47
CA PRO A 62 -6.53 -6.57 5.24
C PRO A 62 -6.25 -5.09 5.53
N LYS A 63 -6.29 -4.73 6.81
CA LYS A 63 -5.93 -3.39 7.29
C LYS A 63 -4.49 -3.41 7.79
N LEU A 64 -3.60 -2.69 7.11
CA LEU A 64 -2.23 -2.48 7.55
C LEU A 64 -2.20 -1.35 8.59
N VAL A 65 -1.65 -1.64 9.77
CA VAL A 65 -1.40 -0.63 10.81
C VAL A 65 0.06 -0.24 10.72
N LEU A 66 0.30 0.96 10.22
CA LEU A 66 1.64 1.51 10.12
C LEU A 66 2.09 2.00 11.49
N LYS A 67 3.36 1.76 11.79
CA LYS A 67 4.00 2.27 13.00
C LYS A 67 5.33 2.89 12.61
N THR A 68 5.56 4.10 13.09
CA THR A 68 6.85 4.77 12.95
C THR A 68 7.93 3.93 13.63
N LYS A 69 9.09 3.84 12.99
CA LYS A 69 10.21 3.03 13.47
C LYS A 69 10.96 3.67 14.65
N TYR A 70 10.54 4.86 15.08
CA TYR A 70 11.07 5.65 16.21
C TYR A 70 9.95 6.01 17.17
#